data_AF-A0A0F6U1Q0-F1
#
_entry.id   AF-A0A0F6U1Q0-F1
#
_cell.length_a   1.000
_cell.length_b   1.000
_cell.length_c   1.000
_cell.angle_alpha   90.00
_cell.angle_beta   90.00
_cell.angle_gamma   90.00
#
_symmetry.space_group_name_H-M   'P 1'
#
loop_
_entity.id
_entity.type
_entity.pdbx_description
1 polymer ?
#
loop_
_entity_poly.entity_id
_entity_poly.type
_entity_poly.pdbx_seq_one_letter_code
_entity_poly.pdbx_strand_id
1 'polypeptide(L)'
;MSRISRHLAVLLVIFGINFPAVSRPLSSCPEDLNLLVDRLLSDLPGYANRVITRSQIDQKLSTPVFVIIAGRPEFAPLPLTASQYSGQIADDTQQVFFTTLERQYSKNRSVSLQNYHWLFLTKTGEGWRLVTVYSQLAALEPAQVPLPPLETSQGTIGQAVRLWLRDCEAGTLR
;
A
#
# COMPACT_ATOMS: atom_id res chain seq x y z
N MET A 1 -64.39 33.13 -15.48
CA MET A 1 -63.96 34.53 -15.28
C MET A 1 -62.75 34.47 -14.35
N SER A 2 -61.54 34.96 -14.58
CA SER A 2 -60.91 35.81 -15.59
C SER A 2 -59.40 35.49 -15.59
N ARG A 3 -58.74 35.62 -16.75
CA ARG A 3 -57.28 35.52 -16.95
C ARG A 3 -56.51 36.60 -16.16
N ILE A 4 -55.21 36.39 -15.89
CA ILE A 4 -54.10 37.21 -16.41
C ILE A 4 -52.74 36.55 -16.06
N SER A 5 -51.87 36.56 -17.09
CA SER A 5 -50.48 36.12 -17.17
C SER A 5 -49.51 37.05 -16.43
N ARG A 6 -48.36 36.53 -15.99
CA ARG A 6 -47.07 37.21 -16.17
C ARG A 6 -45.87 36.27 -15.95
N HIS A 7 -45.09 36.13 -17.01
CA HIS A 7 -43.78 35.50 -17.06
C HIS A 7 -42.80 36.15 -16.06
N LEU A 8 -42.04 35.32 -15.34
CA LEU A 8 -40.78 35.74 -14.73
C LEU A 8 -39.68 34.76 -15.17
N ALA A 9 -38.85 35.22 -16.09
CA ALA A 9 -37.59 34.59 -16.45
C ALA A 9 -36.62 34.77 -15.27
N VAL A 10 -36.05 33.67 -14.77
CA VAL A 10 -34.92 33.73 -13.83
C VAL A 10 -33.65 33.46 -14.63
N LEU A 11 -32.88 34.54 -14.86
CA LEU A 11 -31.49 34.48 -15.28
C LEU A 11 -30.69 33.78 -14.18
N LEU A 12 -30.05 32.66 -14.50
CA LEU A 12 -29.02 32.07 -13.65
C LEU A 12 -27.67 32.59 -14.13
N VAL A 13 -27.13 33.54 -13.36
CA VAL A 13 -25.84 34.17 -13.52
C VAL A 13 -24.76 33.08 -13.49
N ILE A 14 -23.96 32.99 -14.54
CA ILE A 14 -22.70 32.23 -14.55
C ILE A 14 -21.73 32.98 -13.64
N PHE A 15 -21.77 32.68 -12.35
CA PHE A 15 -20.70 33.06 -11.44
C PHE A 15 -19.51 32.15 -11.76
N GLY A 16 -18.50 32.72 -12.41
CA GLY A 16 -17.18 32.11 -12.51
C GLY A 16 -16.59 31.99 -11.12
N ILE A 17 -16.90 30.89 -10.43
CA ILE A 17 -16.24 30.51 -9.20
C ILE A 17 -14.83 30.10 -9.61
N ASN A 18 -13.88 31.03 -9.52
CA ASN A 18 -12.46 30.71 -9.47
C ASN A 18 -12.26 29.88 -8.21
N PHE A 19 -12.34 28.56 -8.34
CA PHE A 19 -11.84 27.66 -7.31
C PHE A 19 -10.35 27.96 -7.17
N PRO A 20 -9.86 28.41 -6.00
CA PRO A 20 -8.43 28.53 -5.80
C PRO A 20 -7.83 27.15 -6.04
N ALA A 21 -6.81 27.08 -6.90
CA ALA A 21 -6.02 25.88 -7.02
C ALA A 21 -5.50 25.56 -5.62
N VAL A 22 -5.97 24.44 -5.05
CA VAL A 22 -5.45 23.94 -3.78
C VAL A 22 -3.98 23.62 -4.05
N SER A 23 -3.09 24.50 -3.60
CA SER A 23 -1.66 24.23 -3.62
C SER A 23 -1.43 23.02 -2.74
N ARG A 24 -1.10 21.87 -3.36
CA ARG A 24 -0.61 20.72 -2.61
C ARG A 24 0.58 21.21 -1.79
N PRO A 25 0.62 20.96 -0.47
CA PRO A 25 1.83 21.23 0.30
C PRO A 25 3.00 20.51 -0.40
N LEU A 26 4.20 21.11 -0.37
CA LEU A 26 5.42 20.41 -0.81
C LEU A 26 5.39 19.01 -0.19
N SER A 27 5.51 17.97 -1.04
CA SER A 27 5.32 16.59 -0.61
C SER A 27 6.22 16.31 0.59
N SER A 28 5.60 15.96 1.71
CA SER A 28 6.33 15.45 2.89
C SER A 28 6.87 14.02 2.65
N CYS A 29 6.63 13.47 1.47
CA CYS A 29 7.01 12.13 1.07
C CYS A 29 8.51 12.10 0.76
N PRO A 30 9.30 11.23 1.42
CA PRO A 30 10.73 11.19 1.20
C PRO A 30 11.11 10.77 -0.23
N GLU A 31 11.99 11.55 -0.84
CA GLU A 31 12.61 11.23 -2.13
C GLU A 31 13.69 10.14 -2.03
N ASP A 32 14.30 10.03 -0.84
CA ASP A 32 15.28 9.01 -0.47
C ASP A 32 14.58 7.70 -0.11
N LEU A 33 15.05 6.59 -0.69
CA LEU A 33 14.43 5.27 -0.52
C LEU A 33 14.47 4.81 0.94
N ASN A 34 15.58 5.03 1.66
CA ASN A 34 15.72 4.53 3.03
C ASN A 34 14.74 5.23 3.96
N LEU A 35 14.68 6.56 3.89
CA LEU A 35 13.72 7.35 4.67
C LEU A 35 12.27 7.04 4.30
N LEU A 36 11.98 6.80 3.02
CA LEU A 36 10.64 6.40 2.56
C LEU A 36 10.24 5.08 3.20
N VAL A 37 11.10 4.07 3.09
CA VAL A 37 10.83 2.70 3.55
C VAL A 37 10.76 2.63 5.06
N ASP A 38 11.63 3.33 5.79
CA ASP A 38 11.59 3.38 7.25
C ASP A 38 10.24 3.91 7.75
N ARG A 39 9.72 4.99 7.14
CA ARG A 39 8.39 5.52 7.46
C ARG A 39 7.27 4.57 7.04
N LEU A 40 7.36 4.02 5.82
CA LEU A 40 6.38 3.08 5.30
C LEU A 40 6.23 1.86 6.21
N LEU A 41 7.34 1.25 6.65
CA LEU A 41 7.30 0.06 7.50
C LEU A 41 6.82 0.37 8.92
N SER A 42 7.09 1.58 9.43
CA SER A 42 6.52 2.06 10.70
C SER A 42 4.99 2.10 10.66
N ASP A 43 4.41 2.60 9.57
CA ASP A 43 2.97 2.75 9.39
C ASP A 43 2.28 1.50 8.82
N LEU A 44 3.05 0.57 8.24
CA LEU A 44 2.54 -0.58 7.49
C LEU A 44 1.52 -1.41 8.30
N PRO A 45 1.72 -1.72 9.59
CA PRO A 45 0.71 -2.44 10.37
C PRO A 45 -0.66 -1.76 10.36
N GLY A 46 -0.70 -0.42 10.48
CA GLY A 46 -1.95 0.35 10.47
C GLY A 46 -2.66 0.28 9.12
N TYR A 47 -1.92 0.48 8.02
CA TYR A 47 -2.48 0.40 6.67
C TYR A 47 -2.92 -1.03 6.32
N ALA A 48 -2.13 -2.04 6.67
CA ALA A 48 -2.45 -3.44 6.44
C ALA A 48 -3.72 -3.85 7.20
N ASN A 49 -3.84 -3.49 8.48
CA ASN A 49 -5.01 -3.82 9.28
C ASN A 49 -6.29 -3.12 8.77
N ARG A 50 -6.17 -1.92 8.20
CA ARG A 50 -7.29 -1.26 7.50
C ARG A 50 -7.73 -2.04 6.27
N VAL A 51 -6.79 -2.56 5.47
CA VAL A 51 -7.10 -3.41 4.31
C VAL A 51 -7.76 -4.72 4.75
N ILE A 52 -7.19 -5.39 5.75
CA ILE A 52 -7.74 -6.64 6.30
C ILE A 52 -9.16 -6.43 6.83
N THR A 53 -9.39 -5.38 7.61
CA THR A 53 -10.72 -5.13 8.19
C THR A 53 -11.76 -4.92 7.10
N ARG A 54 -11.41 -4.21 6.02
CA ARG A 54 -12.30 -4.00 4.88
C ARG A 54 -12.62 -5.32 4.16
N SER A 55 -11.62 -6.16 3.90
CA SER A 55 -11.85 -7.44 3.23
C SER A 55 -12.64 -8.44 4.08
N GLN A 56 -12.46 -8.44 5.41
CA GLN A 56 -13.22 -9.29 6.32
C GLN A 56 -14.72 -8.92 6.37
N ILE A 57 -15.05 -7.64 6.30
CA ILE A 57 -16.44 -7.16 6.19
C ILE A 57 -17.11 -7.77 4.95
N ASP A 58 -16.38 -7.84 3.84
CA ASP A 58 -16.89 -8.36 2.57
C ASP A 58 -16.98 -9.90 2.54
N GLN A 59 -16.10 -10.61 3.26
CA GLN A 59 -15.90 -12.06 3.10
C GLN A 59 -16.37 -12.93 4.28
N LYS A 60 -16.88 -12.36 5.39
CA LYS A 60 -17.28 -13.12 6.61
C LYS A 60 -16.24 -14.16 7.05
N LEU A 61 -14.96 -13.78 7.03
CA LEU A 61 -13.86 -14.67 7.42
C LEU A 61 -13.98 -15.07 8.91
N SER A 62 -13.69 -16.34 9.21
CA SER A 62 -13.94 -16.95 10.52
C SER A 62 -12.87 -16.67 11.58
N THR A 63 -11.67 -16.20 11.18
CA THR A 63 -10.54 -15.97 12.09
C THR A 63 -9.90 -14.61 11.80
N PRO A 64 -9.97 -13.64 12.73
CA PRO A 64 -9.31 -12.36 12.60
C PRO A 64 -7.79 -12.51 12.55
N VAL A 65 -7.16 -11.89 11.55
CA VAL A 65 -5.70 -11.77 11.41
C VAL A 65 -5.32 -10.30 11.44
N PHE A 66 -4.21 -9.98 12.09
CA PHE A 66 -3.67 -8.63 12.16
C PHE A 66 -2.16 -8.63 11.99
N VAL A 67 -1.64 -7.67 11.22
CA VAL A 67 -0.22 -7.34 11.21
C VAL A 67 0.09 -6.57 12.48
N ILE A 68 1.06 -7.06 13.26
CA ILE A 68 1.46 -6.47 14.54
C ILE A 68 2.66 -5.56 14.37
N ILE A 69 3.66 -6.01 13.61
CA ILE A 69 4.90 -5.26 13.38
C ILE A 69 5.48 -5.62 12.01
N ALA A 70 6.15 -4.64 11.39
CA ALA A 70 7.06 -4.85 10.28
C ALA A 70 8.51 -4.79 10.78
N GLY A 71 9.33 -5.74 10.33
CA GLY A 71 10.74 -5.82 10.66
C GLY A 71 11.58 -4.75 9.94
N ARG A 72 12.86 -4.70 10.29
CA ARG A 72 13.83 -3.78 9.67
C ARG A 72 14.00 -4.09 8.17
N PRO A 73 14.10 -3.07 7.31
CA PRO A 73 14.38 -3.28 5.89
C PRO A 73 15.84 -3.70 5.63
N GLU A 74 16.02 -4.47 4.56
CA GLU A 74 17.30 -4.82 3.95
C GLU A 74 17.26 -4.41 2.48
N PHE A 75 18.23 -3.60 2.05
CA PHE A 75 18.26 -3.03 0.70
C PHE A 75 19.21 -3.77 -0.24
N ALA A 76 19.99 -4.72 0.28
CA ALA A 76 20.87 -5.53 -0.54
C ALA A 76 20.02 -6.44 -1.45
N PRO A 77 20.20 -6.39 -2.80
CA PRO A 77 19.50 -7.29 -3.70
C PRO A 77 19.94 -8.73 -3.44
N LEU A 78 19.10 -9.69 -3.82
CA LEU A 78 19.47 -11.09 -3.72
C LEU A 78 20.71 -11.35 -4.62
N PRO A 79 21.75 -12.04 -4.13
CA PRO A 79 22.92 -12.36 -4.94
C PRO A 79 22.55 -13.44 -5.95
N LEU A 80 22.00 -13.03 -7.10
CA LEU A 80 21.67 -13.95 -8.19
C LEU A 80 22.97 -14.40 -8.87
N THR A 81 23.18 -15.72 -8.97
CA THR A 81 24.31 -16.27 -9.74
C THR A 81 24.25 -15.77 -11.18
N ALA A 82 25.37 -15.22 -11.65
CA ALA A 82 25.51 -14.36 -12.82
C ALA A 82 25.00 -14.99 -14.14
N SER A 83 23.72 -14.74 -14.45
CA SER A 83 23.12 -14.78 -15.79
C SER A 83 21.96 -13.80 -15.86
N GLN A 84 22.10 -12.62 -15.24
CA GLN A 84 21.05 -11.60 -15.29
C GLN A 84 21.00 -11.03 -16.71
N TYR A 85 19.81 -11.04 -17.30
CA TYR A 85 19.54 -10.34 -18.54
C TYR A 85 19.75 -8.85 -18.30
N SER A 86 20.81 -8.25 -18.87
CA SER A 86 20.95 -6.80 -18.89
C SER A 86 19.99 -6.27 -19.95
N GLY A 87 18.81 -5.83 -19.51
CA GLY A 87 17.89 -5.10 -20.38
C GLY A 87 18.62 -3.93 -21.06
N GLN A 88 18.23 -3.63 -22.29
CA GLN A 88 18.75 -2.44 -23.01
C GLN A 88 18.33 -1.12 -22.36
N ILE A 89 17.34 -1.17 -21.46
CA ILE A 89 16.81 -0.04 -20.70
C ILE A 89 17.36 -0.15 -19.28
N ALA A 90 17.81 0.99 -18.74
CA ALA A 90 18.22 1.07 -17.35
C ALA A 90 17.02 0.74 -16.45
N ASP A 91 17.18 -0.27 -15.59
CA ASP A 91 16.19 -0.63 -14.57
C ASP A 91 16.48 0.19 -13.31
N ASP A 92 15.59 1.12 -12.98
CA ASP A 92 15.65 1.95 -11.78
C ASP A 92 14.90 1.34 -10.59
N THR A 93 14.38 0.12 -10.75
CA THR A 93 13.64 -0.59 -9.71
C THR A 93 14.53 -0.87 -8.52
N GLN A 94 14.03 -0.48 -7.35
CA GLN A 94 14.66 -0.71 -6.05
C GLN A 94 14.01 -1.90 -5.36
N GLN A 95 14.83 -2.83 -4.89
CA GLN A 95 14.39 -3.96 -4.09
C GLN A 95 14.58 -3.68 -2.60
N VAL A 96 13.55 -4.02 -1.81
CA VAL A 96 13.57 -3.93 -0.35
C VAL A 96 13.05 -5.25 0.21
N PHE A 97 13.84 -5.90 1.05
CA PHE A 97 13.39 -7.05 1.81
C PHE A 97 12.97 -6.63 3.23
N PHE A 98 11.88 -7.20 3.73
CA PHE A 98 11.47 -7.05 5.13
C PHE A 98 10.60 -8.22 5.58
N THR A 99 10.34 -8.29 6.88
CA THR A 99 9.45 -9.29 7.48
C THR A 99 8.23 -8.64 8.10
N THR A 100 7.16 -9.40 8.27
CA THR A 100 6.03 -8.99 9.11
C THR A 100 5.73 -10.06 10.13
N LEU A 101 5.31 -9.65 11.33
CA LEU A 101 4.74 -10.55 12.32
C LEU A 101 3.23 -10.33 12.36
N GLU A 102 2.50 -11.36 11.99
CA GLU A 102 1.04 -11.40 12.06
C GLU A 102 0.59 -12.18 13.28
N ARG A 103 -0.60 -11.86 13.77
CA ARG A 103 -1.29 -12.62 14.81
C ARG A 103 -2.67 -13.00 14.35
N GLN A 104 -2.96 -14.29 14.40
CA GLN A 104 -4.29 -14.83 14.21
C GLN A 104 -4.93 -15.09 15.58
N TYR A 105 -6.17 -14.65 15.74
CA TYR A 105 -6.93 -14.85 16.97
C TYR A 105 -8.03 -15.87 16.75
N SER A 106 -7.96 -17.01 17.44
CA SER A 106 -9.05 -17.95 17.61
C SER A 106 -9.62 -17.83 19.02
N LYS A 107 -10.85 -18.33 19.24
CA LYS A 107 -11.60 -18.17 20.50
C LYS A 107 -10.77 -18.44 21.76
N ASN A 108 -9.85 -19.40 21.72
CA ASN A 108 -9.03 -19.81 22.88
C ASN A 108 -7.51 -19.77 22.63
N ARG A 109 -7.04 -19.31 21.46
CA ARG A 109 -5.61 -19.37 21.09
C ARG A 109 -5.21 -18.22 20.18
N SER A 110 -3.98 -17.73 20.34
CA SER A 110 -3.33 -16.85 19.38
C SER A 110 -2.15 -17.56 18.73
N VAL A 111 -2.06 -17.53 17.41
CA VAL A 111 -0.91 -18.02 16.66
C VAL A 111 -0.20 -16.82 16.04
N SER A 112 1.13 -16.78 16.16
CA SER A 112 1.93 -15.74 15.52
C SER A 112 2.60 -16.31 14.27
N LEU A 113 2.59 -15.56 13.18
CA LEU A 113 3.07 -15.97 11.86
C LEU A 113 4.07 -14.94 11.37
N GLN A 114 5.28 -15.38 11.02
CA GLN A 114 6.28 -14.50 10.44
C GLN A 114 6.32 -14.68 8.92
N ASN A 115 5.94 -13.64 8.19
CA ASN A 115 5.96 -13.61 6.74
C ASN A 115 7.17 -12.82 6.24
N TYR A 116 7.62 -13.11 5.03
CA TYR A 116 8.77 -12.49 4.40
C TYR A 116 8.33 -11.84 3.08
N HIS A 117 8.87 -10.66 2.78
CA HIS A 117 8.43 -9.85 1.66
C HIS A 117 9.62 -9.28 0.89
N TRP A 118 9.56 -9.40 -0.43
CA TRP A 118 10.41 -8.69 -1.37
C TRP A 118 9.56 -7.65 -2.08
N LEU A 119 9.76 -6.39 -1.71
CA LEU A 119 9.07 -5.24 -2.24
C LEU A 119 9.92 -4.58 -3.32
N PHE A 120 9.29 -4.32 -4.46
CA PHE A 120 9.92 -3.66 -5.60
C PHE A 120 9.23 -2.32 -5.85
N LEU A 121 10.00 -1.24 -5.77
CA LEU A 121 9.52 0.12 -5.97
C LEU A 121 10.27 0.76 -7.14
N THR A 122 9.60 1.62 -7.89
CA THR A 122 10.24 2.50 -8.88
C THR A 122 9.87 3.95 -8.58
N LYS A 123 10.76 4.85 -8.94
CA LYS A 123 10.58 6.29 -8.76
C LYS A 123 10.12 6.91 -10.07
N THR A 124 8.98 7.57 -10.05
CA THR A 124 8.42 8.26 -11.21
C THR A 124 8.46 9.78 -11.03
N GLY A 125 8.14 10.54 -12.08
CA GLY A 125 7.98 12.00 -11.96
C GLY A 125 6.85 12.44 -11.01
N GLU A 126 5.96 11.52 -10.64
CA GLU A 126 4.87 11.73 -9.68
C GLU A 126 5.14 11.11 -8.30
N GLY A 127 6.38 10.68 -8.05
CA GLY A 127 6.80 10.04 -6.81
C GLY A 127 6.91 8.52 -6.89
N TRP A 128 6.95 7.86 -5.73
CA TRP A 128 7.21 6.43 -5.65
C TRP A 128 5.99 5.58 -6.04
N ARG A 129 6.24 4.47 -6.73
CA ARG A 129 5.20 3.53 -7.19
C ARG A 129 5.60 2.10 -6.87
N LEU A 130 4.61 1.31 -6.47
CA LEU A 130 4.75 -0.14 -6.31
C LEU A 130 4.86 -0.80 -7.68
N VAL A 131 5.95 -1.53 -7.92
CA VAL A 131 6.10 -2.43 -9.08
C VAL A 131 5.48 -3.77 -8.75
N THR A 132 6.01 -4.46 -7.74
CA THR A 132 5.50 -5.77 -7.32
C THR A 132 5.87 -6.10 -5.87
N VAL A 133 5.21 -7.11 -5.30
CA VAL A 133 5.57 -7.71 -4.01
C VAL A 133 5.58 -9.22 -4.15
N TYR A 134 6.70 -9.87 -3.84
CA TYR A 134 6.71 -11.31 -3.59
C TYR A 134 6.66 -11.57 -2.09
N SER A 135 5.87 -12.54 -1.67
CA SER A 135 5.78 -12.93 -0.26
C SER A 135 5.95 -14.42 -0.08
N GLN A 136 6.75 -14.80 0.92
CA GLN A 136 6.79 -16.14 1.46
C GLN A 136 5.99 -16.14 2.76
N LEU A 137 4.86 -16.83 2.74
CA LEU A 137 3.92 -16.86 3.86
C LEU A 137 4.26 -17.99 4.82
N ALA A 138 4.08 -17.76 6.12
CA ALA A 138 4.24 -18.77 7.14
C ALA A 138 3.20 -19.89 6.97
N ALA A 139 3.64 -21.14 7.16
CA ALA A 139 2.75 -22.28 7.25
C ALA A 139 2.21 -22.42 8.69
N LEU A 140 0.92 -22.75 8.83
CA LEU A 140 0.28 -23.00 10.13
C LEU A 140 0.59 -24.38 10.71
N GLU A 141 0.91 -25.35 9.85
CA GLU A 141 1.29 -26.71 10.21
C GLU A 141 2.82 -26.87 10.11
N PRO A 142 3.44 -27.87 10.75
CA PRO A 142 4.87 -28.16 10.61
C PRO A 142 5.17 -28.60 9.17
N ALA A 143 5.30 -27.62 8.27
CA ALA A 143 5.79 -27.83 6.93
C ALA A 143 7.29 -28.12 7.04
N GLN A 144 7.70 -29.32 6.63
CA GLN A 144 9.11 -29.70 6.54
C GLN A 144 9.87 -28.85 5.51
N VAL A 145 9.15 -28.12 4.66
CA VAL A 145 9.71 -27.24 3.62
C VAL A 145 8.97 -25.88 3.66
N PRO A 146 9.68 -24.75 3.66
CA PRO A 146 9.07 -23.42 3.54
C PRO A 146 8.24 -23.29 2.25
N LEU A 147 7.08 -22.63 2.32
CA LEU A 147 6.29 -22.33 1.13
C LEU A 147 7.12 -21.46 0.16
N PRO A 148 7.06 -21.69 -1.16
CA PRO A 148 7.77 -20.83 -2.10
C PRO A 148 7.20 -19.40 -2.06
N PRO A 149 8.01 -18.37 -2.35
CA PRO A 149 7.51 -17.02 -2.54
C PRO A 149 6.48 -16.95 -3.68
N LEU A 150 5.41 -16.19 -3.47
CA LEU A 150 4.35 -15.96 -4.46
C LEU A 150 4.20 -14.46 -4.73
N GLU A 151 3.77 -14.10 -5.93
CA GLU A 151 3.40 -12.70 -6.26
C GLU A 151 2.15 -12.33 -5.45
N THR A 152 2.20 -11.21 -4.73
CA THR A 152 1.21 -10.81 -3.72
C THR A 152 0.93 -9.30 -3.74
N SER A 153 1.18 -8.62 -4.86
CA SER A 153 0.88 -7.20 -5.03
C SER A 153 -0.58 -6.89 -4.75
N GLN A 154 -1.49 -7.80 -5.09
CA GLN A 154 -2.92 -7.66 -4.82
C GLN A 154 -3.33 -8.16 -3.43
N GLY A 155 -2.40 -8.70 -2.64
CA GLY A 155 -2.63 -9.09 -1.25
C GLY A 155 -2.62 -7.90 -0.30
N THR A 156 -2.81 -8.19 0.99
CA THR A 156 -2.88 -7.18 2.07
C THR A 156 -1.70 -6.21 2.05
N ILE A 157 -0.47 -6.74 2.01
CA ILE A 157 0.75 -5.93 2.08
C ILE A 157 0.89 -5.04 0.84
N GLY A 158 0.71 -5.58 -0.37
CA GLY A 158 0.81 -4.79 -1.59
C GLY A 158 -0.27 -3.70 -1.70
N GLN A 159 -1.51 -3.99 -1.26
CA GLN A 159 -2.55 -2.96 -1.17
C GLN A 159 -2.23 -1.90 -0.12
N ALA A 160 -1.74 -2.29 1.05
CA ALA A 160 -1.35 -1.38 2.12
C ALA A 160 -0.23 -0.42 1.67
N VAL A 161 0.80 -0.95 1.01
CA VAL A 161 1.89 -0.17 0.42
C VAL A 161 1.36 0.84 -0.59
N ARG A 162 0.50 0.44 -1.53
CA ARG A 162 -0.09 1.39 -2.50
C ARG A 162 -0.90 2.51 -1.83
N LEU A 163 -1.69 2.16 -0.81
CA LEU A 163 -2.46 3.15 -0.07
C LEU A 163 -1.56 4.13 0.68
N TRP A 164 -0.51 3.62 1.34
CA TRP A 164 0.45 4.44 2.05
C TRP A 164 1.20 5.38 1.10
N LEU A 165 1.71 4.87 -0.03
CA LEU A 165 2.42 5.68 -1.03
C LEU A 165 1.53 6.79 -1.56
N ARG A 166 0.26 6.49 -1.88
CA ARG A 166 -0.70 7.51 -2.31
C ARG A 166 -0.89 8.61 -1.24
N ASP A 167 -1.08 8.22 0.01
CA ASP A 167 -1.34 9.15 1.11
C ASP A 167 -0.07 9.95 1.47
N CYS A 168 1.12 9.36 1.27
CA CYS A 168 2.44 9.99 1.37
C CYS A 168 2.61 11.10 0.33
N GLU A 169 2.40 10.79 -0.95
CA GLU A 169 2.51 11.76 -2.05
C GLU A 169 1.44 12.87 -1.95
N ALA A 170 0.27 12.56 -1.39
CA ALA A 170 -0.77 13.56 -1.13
C ALA A 170 -0.46 14.47 0.07
N GLY A 171 0.57 14.16 0.87
CA GLY A 171 0.87 14.88 2.11
C GLY A 171 -0.19 14.68 3.19
N THR A 172 -0.84 13.51 3.22
CA THR A 172 -1.95 13.20 4.12
C THR A 172 -1.65 12.07 5.11
N LEU A 173 -0.39 11.68 5.27
CA LEU A 173 0.02 10.80 6.37
C LEU A 173 -0.40 11.45 7.70
N ARG A 174 -0.91 10.62 8.62
CA ARG A 174 -1.45 11.06 9.91
C ARG A 174 -0.47 10.84 11.02
#